data_AF-A0A392PTY1-F1
#
_entry.id   AF-A0A392PTY1-F1
#
_cell.length_a   1.000
_cell.length_b   1.000
_cell.length_c   1.000
_cell.angle_alpha   90.00
_cell.angle_beta   90.00
_cell.angle_gamma   90.00
#
_symmetry.space_group_name_H-M   'P 1'
#
loop_
_entity.id
_entity.type
_entity.pdbx_description
1 polymer ?
#
loop_
_entity_poly.entity_id
_entity_poly.type
_entity_poly.pdbx_seq_one_letter_code
_entity_poly.pdbx_strand_id
1 'polypeptide(L)'
;MSGCACVLRDGRWNEQDAAVLVPGDIISIKLGDIVAADARLLDGDPLKIDQSALTGESLPVTKGPGDGVYSGSTCKQGEIE
;
A
#
# COMPACT_ATOMS: atom_id res chain seq x y z
N MET A 1 6.26 -8.90 12.56
CA MET A 1 4.98 -9.46 12.07
C MET A 1 5.01 -9.31 10.57
N SER A 2 4.91 -10.40 9.82
CA SER A 2 4.69 -10.28 8.37
C SER A 2 3.21 -9.92 8.18
N GLY A 3 2.93 -8.82 7.49
CA GLY A 3 1.55 -8.45 7.14
C GLY A 3 1.04 -9.36 6.02
N CYS A 4 -0.28 -9.40 5.82
CA CYS A 4 -0.88 -9.92 4.60
C CYS A 4 -1.19 -8.76 3.64
N ALA A 5 -1.25 -9.06 2.35
CA ALA A 5 -1.68 -8.13 1.31
C ALA A 5 -2.64 -8.82 0.36
N CYS A 6 -3.62 -8.07 -0.15
CA CYS A 6 -4.49 -8.54 -1.22
C CYS A 6 -3.78 -8.30 -2.56
N VAL A 7 -3.38 -9.38 -3.25
CA VAL A 7 -2.63 -9.34 -4.52
C VAL A 7 -3.48 -9.84 -5.67
N LEU A 8 -3.38 -9.18 -6.83
CA LEU A 8 -4.02 -9.59 -8.07
C LEU A 8 -3.05 -10.49 -8.85
N ARG A 9 -3.37 -11.79 -8.91
CA ARG A 9 -2.65 -12.78 -9.72
C ARG A 9 -3.65 -13.61 -10.50
N ASP A 10 -3.32 -13.92 -11.76
CA ASP A 10 -4.20 -14.67 -12.67
C ASP A 10 -5.62 -14.08 -12.79
N GLY A 11 -5.71 -12.74 -12.71
CA GLY A 11 -6.99 -12.01 -12.77
C GLY A 11 -7.88 -12.17 -11.53
N ARG A 12 -7.35 -12.67 -10.41
CA ARG A 12 -8.07 -12.85 -9.15
C ARG A 12 -7.34 -12.21 -7.98
N TRP A 13 -8.10 -11.53 -7.14
CA TRP A 13 -7.65 -11.01 -5.86
C TRP A 13 -7.51 -12.14 -4.85
N ASN A 14 -6.32 -12.28 -4.27
CA ASN A 14 -6.02 -13.28 -3.25
C ASN A 14 -5.23 -12.65 -2.11
N GLU A 15 -5.54 -13.01 -0.88
CA GLU A 15 -4.74 -12.62 0.27
C GLU A 15 -3.49 -13.50 0.36
N GLN A 16 -2.32 -12.87 0.44
CA GLN A 16 -1.02 -13.54 0.51
C GLN A 16 -0.14 -12.88 1.58
N ASP A 17 0.84 -13.63 2.09
CA ASP A 17 1.85 -13.07 3.00
C ASP A 17 2.68 -12.01 2.27
N ALA A 18 2.95 -10.87 2.90
CA ALA A 18 3.82 -9.83 2.37
C ALA A 18 5.21 -10.37 1.96
N ALA A 19 5.70 -11.42 2.64
CA ALA A 19 6.98 -12.04 2.36
C ALA A 19 7.05 -12.79 1.02
N VAL A 20 5.89 -13.11 0.39
CA VAL A 20 5.83 -13.79 -0.91
C VAL A 20 5.53 -12.83 -2.08
N LEU A 21 5.42 -11.54 -1.79
CA LEU A 21 5.26 -10.51 -2.82
C LEU A 21 6.56 -10.35 -3.62
N VAL A 22 6.42 -10.12 -4.92
CA VAL A 22 7.53 -9.91 -5.86
C VAL A 22 7.31 -8.64 -6.68
N PRO A 23 8.40 -7.98 -7.15
CA PRO A 23 8.26 -6.85 -8.06
C PRO A 23 7.43 -7.20 -9.29
N GLY A 24 6.41 -6.39 -9.56
CA GLY A 24 5.44 -6.62 -10.65
C GLY A 24 4.08 -7.14 -10.16
N ASP A 25 3.97 -7.55 -8.90
CA ASP A 25 2.67 -7.80 -8.28
C ASP A 25 1.84 -6.49 -8.20
N ILE A 26 0.53 -6.63 -8.42
CA ILE A 26 -0.45 -5.57 -8.19
C ILE A 26 -1.13 -5.88 -6.86
N ILE A 27 -1.11 -4.91 -5.93
CA ILE A 27 -1.70 -5.05 -4.60
C ILE A 27 -2.77 -3.99 -4.38
N SER A 28 -3.83 -4.35 -3.68
CA SER A 28 -4.86 -3.43 -3.22
C SER A 28 -4.45 -2.84 -1.87
N ILE A 29 -4.63 -1.53 -1.70
CA ILE A 29 -4.37 -0.79 -0.47
C ILE A 29 -5.64 -0.05 -0.07
N LYS A 30 -6.20 -0.42 1.08
CA LYS A 30 -7.42 0.16 1.63
C LYS A 30 -7.15 0.94 2.91
N LEU A 31 -8.14 1.69 3.36
CA LEU A 31 -8.08 2.39 4.64
C LEU A 31 -7.80 1.41 5.78
N GLY A 32 -6.78 1.72 6.58
CA GLY A 32 -6.35 0.90 7.71
C GLY A 32 -5.22 -0.07 7.38
N ASP A 33 -4.94 -0.31 6.09
CA ASP A 33 -3.89 -1.23 5.69
C ASP A 33 -2.50 -0.66 5.98
N ILE A 34 -1.60 -1.58 6.33
CA ILE A 34 -0.17 -1.32 6.35
C ILE A 34 0.37 -1.68 4.97
N VAL A 35 1.09 -0.76 4.35
CA VAL A 35 1.73 -0.98 3.04
C VAL A 35 2.73 -2.12 3.18
N ALA A 36 2.47 -3.24 2.51
CA ALA A 36 3.24 -4.47 2.66
C ALA A 36 4.62 -4.41 1.99
N ALA A 37 4.73 -3.68 0.87
CA ALA A 37 5.95 -3.53 0.09
C ALA A 37 6.01 -2.13 -0.54
N ASP A 38 7.21 -1.67 -0.89
CA ASP A 38 7.36 -0.43 -1.66
C ASP A 38 6.65 -0.58 -3.01
N ALA A 39 5.77 0.38 -3.32
CA ALA A 39 4.89 0.28 -4.47
C ALA A 39 4.68 1.65 -5.12
N ARG A 40 4.15 1.62 -6.35
CA ARG A 40 3.67 2.81 -7.06
C ARG A 40 2.17 2.73 -7.19
N LEU A 41 1.48 3.81 -6.85
CA LEU A 41 0.03 3.89 -6.96
C LEU A 41 -0.36 3.92 -8.44
N LEU A 42 -1.33 3.09 -8.83
CA LEU A 42 -1.73 2.91 -10.22
C LEU A 42 -2.96 3.76 -10.57
N ASP A 43 -4.12 3.45 -10.00
CA ASP A 43 -5.38 4.13 -10.27
C ASP A 43 -6.26 4.15 -9.01
N GLY A 44 -7.21 5.07 -8.91
CA GLY A 44 -8.11 5.22 -7.77
C GLY A 44 -7.97 6.53 -6.99
N ASP A 45 -8.57 6.57 -5.80
CA ASP A 45 -8.67 7.80 -5.00
C ASP A 45 -7.34 8.13 -4.30
N PRO A 46 -6.97 9.42 -4.19
CA PRO A 46 -5.77 9.81 -3.45
C PRO A 46 -5.78 9.26 -2.02
N LEU A 47 -4.68 8.60 -1.66
CA LEU A 47 -4.50 8.03 -0.33
C LEU A 47 -3.88 9.05 0.62
N LYS A 48 -4.29 9.02 1.89
CA LYS A 48 -3.53 9.66 2.98
C LYS A 48 -2.68 8.61 3.67
N ILE A 49 -1.37 8.74 3.52
CA ILE A 49 -0.39 7.78 4.03
C ILE A 49 0.32 8.38 5.23
N ASP A 50 0.26 7.69 6.37
CA ASP A 50 1.04 7.98 7.56
C ASP A 50 2.41 7.33 7.45
N GLN A 51 3.43 8.17 7.29
CA GLN A 51 4.84 7.77 7.21
C GLN A 51 5.62 8.18 8.47
N SER A 52 4.93 8.48 9.58
CA SER A 52 5.57 8.88 10.84
C SER A 52 6.58 7.86 11.34
N ALA A 53 6.28 6.57 11.16
CA ALA A 53 7.17 5.47 11.51
C ALA A 53 8.47 5.42 10.67
N LEU A 54 8.46 5.94 9.44
CA LEU A 54 9.61 5.91 8.53
C LEU A 54 10.40 7.22 8.53
N THR A 55 9.69 8.35 8.53
CA THR A 55 10.27 9.69 8.31
C THR A 55 10.29 10.55 9.56
N GLY A 56 9.50 10.20 10.57
CA GLY A 56 9.28 11.04 11.75
C GLY A 56 8.29 12.19 11.53
N GLU A 57 7.69 12.32 10.33
CA GLU A 57 6.68 13.33 10.06
C GLU A 57 5.32 12.91 10.62
N SER A 58 4.77 13.71 11.54
CA SER A 58 3.54 13.37 12.26
C SER A 58 2.24 13.53 11.45
N LEU A 59 2.29 14.23 10.31
CA LEU A 59 1.11 14.49 9.49
C LEU A 59 1.08 13.52 8.30
N PRO A 60 -0.07 12.90 8.00
CA PRO A 60 -0.19 12.02 6.86
C PRO A 60 -0.04 12.81 5.55
N VAL A 61 0.68 12.23 4.60
CA VAL A 61 0.92 12.80 3.26
C VAL A 61 -0.13 12.31 2.28
N THR A 62 -0.58 13.18 1.38
CA THR A 62 -1.50 12.77 0.30
C THR A 62 -0.68 12.22 -0.87
N LYS A 63 -1.06 11.06 -1.37
CA LYS A 63 -0.40 10.34 -2.47
C LYS A 63 -1.43 9.94 -3.51
N GLY A 64 -1.16 10.23 -4.78
CA GLY A 64 -2.04 9.91 -5.89
C GLY A 64 -1.43 8.94 -6.90
N PRO A 65 -2.16 8.61 -7.97
CA PRO A 65 -1.65 7.85 -9.10
C PRO A 65 -0.29 8.34 -9.59
N GLY A 66 0.66 7.43 -9.74
CA GLY A 66 2.05 7.72 -10.14
C GLY A 66 3.02 7.96 -8.98
N ASP A 67 2.54 8.26 -7.78
CA ASP A 67 3.39 8.44 -6.59
C ASP A 67 3.88 7.11 -6.01
N GLY A 68 5.05 7.17 -5.36
CA GLY A 68 5.58 6.07 -4.56
C GLY A 68 5.03 6.05 -3.13
N VAL A 69 4.72 4.85 -2.65
CA VAL A 69 4.42 4.53 -1.25
C VAL A 69 5.44 3.51 -0.73
N TYR A 70 5.72 3.59 0.57
CA TYR A 70 6.79 2.81 1.19
C TYR A 70 6.23 1.79 2.18
N SER A 71 6.85 0.63 2.21
CA SER A 71 6.57 -0.44 3.16
C SER A 71 6.58 0.04 4.61
N GLY A 72 5.63 -0.45 5.41
CA GLY A 72 5.47 -0.04 6.81
C GLY A 72 4.70 1.26 7.02
N SER A 73 4.37 2.01 5.96
CA SER A 73 3.45 3.15 6.06
C SER A 73 2.01 2.68 6.27
N THR A 74 1.18 3.48 6.94
CA THR A 74 -0.24 3.12 7.18
C THR A 74 -1.18 3.99 6.35
N CYS A 75 -2.15 3.40 5.66
CA CYS A 75 -3.20 4.14 4.98
C CYS A 75 -4.24 4.64 6.00
N LYS A 76 -4.40 5.97 6.11
CA LYS A 76 -5.37 6.62 7.00
C LYS A 76 -6.66 7.02 6.30
N GLN A 77 -6.64 7.17 4.97
CA GLN A 77 -7.81 7.54 4.17
C GLN A 77 -7.61 7.15 2.69
N GLY A 78 -8.70 6.85 1.99
CA GLY A 78 -8.69 6.51 0.56
C GLY A 78 -8.62 5.01 0.30
N GLU A 79 -8.75 4.64 -0.98
CA GLU A 79 -8.65 3.27 -1.48
C GLU A 79 -8.11 3.28 -2.91
N ILE A 80 -7.17 2.36 -3.19
CA ILE A 80 -6.57 2.13 -4.52
C ILE A 80 -6.47 0.61 -4.75
N GLU A 81 -6.82 0.17 -5.96
CA GLU A 81 -6.78 -1.23 -6.41
C GLU A 81 -5.97 -1.38 -7.70
#